data_AF-A0A452CPW8-F1
#
_entry.id   AF-A0A452CPW8-F1
#
_cell.length_a   1.000
_cell.length_b   1.000
_cell.length_c   1.000
_cell.angle_alpha   90.00
_cell.angle_beta   90.00
_cell.angle_gamma   90.00
#
_symmetry.space_group_name_H-M   'P 1'
#
loop_
_entity.id
_entity.type
_entity.pdbx_description
1 polymer ?
#
loop_
_entity_poly.entity_id
_entity_poly.type
_entity_poly.pdbx_seq_one_letter_code
_entity_poly.pdbx_strand_id
1 'polypeptide(L)' 'MKFLRLILTVTLLLVQVTPAMKCWGKLGRCRTTCEQNEVFYIFCRNEVMCCVNPKYVPVGN' A
#
# COMPACT_ATOMS: atom_id res chain seq x y z
N MET A 1 25.81 11.68 18.63
CA MET A 1 24.56 10.95 19.00
C MET A 1 23.25 11.67 18.65
N LYS A 2 23.24 12.97 18.31
CA LYS A 2 21.99 13.72 18.00
C LYS A 2 21.53 13.55 16.53
N PHE A 3 22.49 13.47 15.59
CA PHE A 3 22.22 13.27 14.16
C PHE A 3 21.56 11.91 13.85
N LEU A 4 21.96 10.84 14.54
CA LEU A 4 21.39 9.52 14.34
C LEU A 4 19.87 9.49 14.64
N ARG A 5 19.43 10.18 15.69
CA ARG A 5 18.01 10.30 16.03
C ARG A 5 17.23 11.07 14.98
N LEU A 6 17.83 12.14 14.44
CA LEU A 6 17.23 12.94 13.38
C LEU A 6 17.02 12.12 12.10
N ILE A 7 18.03 11.33 11.71
CA ILE A 7 17.97 10.47 10.53
C ILE A 7 16.84 9.44 10.67
N LEU A 8 16.71 8.81 11.85
CA LEU A 8 15.68 7.81 12.13
C LEU A 8 14.26 8.39 12.03
N THR A 9 14.03 9.58 12.59
CA THR A 9 12.73 10.26 12.49
C THR A 9 12.36 10.61 11.06
N VAL A 10 13.35 11.06 10.26
CA VAL A 10 13.14 11.40 8.84
C VAL A 10 12.82 10.16 8.02
N THR A 11 13.47 9.02 8.28
CA THR A 11 13.19 7.76 7.55
C THR A 11 11.81 7.20 7.86
N LEU A 12 11.37 7.22 9.13
CA LEU A 12 10.02 6.79 9.48
C LEU A 12 8.96 7.66 8.80
N LEU A 13 9.15 8.98 8.77
CA LEU A 13 8.24 9.90 8.09
C LEU A 13 8.17 9.58 6.59
N LEU A 14 9.30 9.36 5.92
CA LEU A 14 9.37 9.06 4.49
C LEU A 14 8.59 7.79 4.09
N VAL A 15 8.60 6.74 4.91
CA VAL A 15 7.82 5.51 4.67
C VAL A 15 6.31 5.78 4.68
N GLN A 16 5.84 6.76 5.45
CA GLN A 16 4.43 7.14 5.49
C GLN A 16 4.00 7.92 4.24
N VAL A 17 4.93 8.66 3.61
CA VAL A 17 4.61 9.56 2.49
C VAL A 17 4.86 8.95 1.12
N THR A 18 5.54 7.79 1.02
CA THR A 18 5.70 7.12 -0.28
C THR A 18 4.32 6.71 -0.81
N PRO A 19 3.87 7.28 -1.95
CA PRO A 19 2.58 6.96 -2.51
C PRO A 19 2.57 5.49 -2.91
N ALA A 20 1.66 4.72 -2.31
CA ALA A 20 1.47 3.32 -2.64
C ALA A 20 1.28 3.16 -4.15
N MET A 21 2.08 2.28 -4.76
CA MET A 21 2.06 2.03 -6.21
C MET A 21 0.64 1.61 -6.64
N LYS A 22 0.12 2.18 -7.72
CA LYS A 22 -1.22 1.84 -8.19
C LYS A 22 -1.22 0.47 -8.85
N CYS A 23 -2.29 -0.29 -8.64
CA CYS A 23 -2.52 -1.60 -9.23
C CYS A 23 -3.98 -1.71 -9.70
N TRP A 24 -4.36 -2.85 -10.30
CA TRP A 24 -5.72 -3.13 -10.76
C TRP A 24 -6.32 -1.98 -11.61
N GLY A 25 -5.63 -1.60 -12.69
CA GLY A 25 -6.12 -0.53 -13.57
C GLY A 25 -6.24 0.86 -12.91
N LYS A 26 -5.48 1.13 -11.83
CA LYS A 26 -5.53 2.33 -10.96
C LYS A 26 -6.68 2.34 -9.95
N LEU A 27 -7.46 1.26 -9.85
CA LEU A 27 -8.53 1.10 -8.87
C LEU A 27 -8.03 0.55 -7.51
N GLY A 28 -6.80 0.04 -7.48
CA GLY A 28 -6.16 -0.46 -6.26
C GLY A 28 -4.83 0.22 -5.94
N ARG A 29 -4.32 -0.05 -4.74
CA ARG A 29 -3.00 0.36 -4.26
C ARG A 29 -2.24 -0.82 -3.67
N CYS A 30 -0.96 -0.91 -3.98
CA CYS A 30 -0.02 -1.88 -3.42
C CYS A 30 0.35 -1.49 -1.99
N ARG A 31 0.02 -2.34 -1.02
CA ARG A 31 0.28 -2.13 0.41
C ARG A 31 0.73 -3.44 1.05
N THR A 32 1.45 -3.36 2.16
CA THR A 32 1.82 -4.55 2.94
C THR A 32 0.59 -5.20 3.58
N THR A 33 -0.37 -4.38 4.01
CA THR A 33 -1.65 -4.79 4.59
C THR A 33 -2.76 -3.92 4.01
N CYS A 34 -3.89 -4.52 3.67
CA CYS A 34 -5.05 -3.77 3.19
C CYS A 34 -5.78 -3.05 4.33
N GLU A 35 -6.40 -1.91 4.00
CA GLU A 35 -7.28 -1.23 4.95
C GLU A 35 -8.56 -2.04 5.18
N GLN A 36 -9.29 -1.76 6.26
CA GLN A 36 -10.50 -2.49 6.65
C GLN A 36 -11.60 -2.49 5.57
N ASN A 37 -11.59 -1.50 4.67
CA ASN A 37 -12.56 -1.36 3.58
C ASN A 37 -11.99 -1.76 2.21
N GLU A 38 -10.81 -2.38 2.18
CA GLU A 38 -10.17 -2.89 0.97
C GLU A 38 -10.09 -4.43 1.05
N VAL A 39 -10.11 -5.08 -0.11
CA VAL A 39 -9.90 -6.52 -0.24
C VAL A 39 -8.60 -6.78 -0.99
N PHE A 40 -7.94 -7.89 -0.64
CA PHE A 40 -6.84 -8.40 -1.44
C PHE A 40 -7.36 -8.92 -2.77
N TYR A 41 -6.77 -8.47 -3.86
CA TYR A 41 -7.14 -8.93 -5.21
C TYR A 41 -6.01 -9.74 -5.87
N ILE A 42 -4.80 -9.18 -5.95
CA ILE A 42 -3.59 -9.82 -6.52
C ILE A 42 -2.33 -9.35 -5.80
N PHE A 43 -1.21 -10.03 -6.02
CA PHE A 43 0.10 -9.51 -5.61
C PHE A 43 0.63 -8.48 -6.61
N CYS A 44 1.29 -7.45 -6.09
CA CYS A 44 2.10 -6.52 -6.86
C CYS A 44 3.51 -7.09 -7.10
N ARG A 45 4.32 -6.39 -7.90
CA ARG A 45 5.67 -6.83 -8.32
C ARG A 45 6.64 -7.09 -7.16
N ASN A 46 6.44 -6.44 -6.02
CA ASN A 46 7.28 -6.58 -4.83
C ASN A 46 6.63 -7.50 -3.78
N GLU A 47 5.76 -8.43 -4.20
CA GLU A 47 5.06 -9.38 -3.32
C GLU A 47 4.13 -8.74 -2.28
N VAL A 48 3.92 -7.43 -2.35
CA VAL A 48 2.94 -6.70 -1.54
C VAL A 48 1.54 -6.87 -2.11
N MET A 49 0.53 -6.73 -1.26
CA MET A 49 -0.88 -6.93 -1.59
C MET A 49 -1.41 -5.77 -2.44
N CYS A 50 -2.06 -6.06 -3.57
CA CYS A 50 -2.91 -5.09 -4.27
C CYS A 50 -4.26 -5.03 -3.56
N CYS A 51 -4.47 -3.95 -2.83
CA CYS A 51 -5.68 -3.68 -2.07
C CYS A 51 -6.63 -2.85 -2.92
N VAL A 52 -7.85 -3.36 -3.11
CA VAL A 52 -8.87 -2.77 -3.99
C VAL A 52 -10.14 -2.54 -3.18
N ASN A 53 -10.85 -1.44 -3.44
CA ASN A 53 -12.17 -1.29 -2.86
C ASN A 53 -13.12 -2.38 -3.43
N PRO A 54 -13.83 -3.14 -2.58
CA PRO A 54 -14.68 -4.24 -3.04
C PRO A 54 -15.76 -3.81 -4.04
N LYS A 55 -16.17 -2.53 -4.06
CA LYS A 55 -17.12 -1.99 -5.07
C LYS A 55 -16.62 -2.09 -6.52
N TYR A 56 -15.32 -2.21 -6.72
CA TYR A 56 -14.70 -2.30 -8.05
C TYR A 56 -14.27 -3.72 -8.42
N VAL A 57 -14.46 -4.68 -7.51
CA VAL A 57 -14.20 -6.09 -7.76
C VAL A 57 -15.50 -6.74 -8.22
N PRO A 58 -15.61 -7.20 -9.47
CA PRO A 58 -16.81 -7.91 -9.90
C PRO A 58 -16.95 -9.18 -9.04
N VAL A 59 -18.09 -9.31 -8.36
CA VAL A 59 -18.52 -10.56 -7.74
C VAL A 59 -18.78 -11.54 -8.89
N GLY A 60 -17.93 -12.55 -9.01
CA GLY A 60 -18.12 -13.60 -10.00
C GLY A 60 -19.50 -14.22 -9.84
N ASN A 61 -20.24 -14.27 -10.93
CA ASN A 61 -21.53 -14.96 -11.06
C ASN A 61 -21.28 -16.43 -11.41
#